data_AF-A0A1Y1UV63-F1
#
_entry.id   AF-A0A1Y1UV63-F1
#
_cell.length_a   1.000
_cell.length_b   1.000
_cell.length_c   1.000
_cell.angle_alpha   90.00
_cell.angle_beta   90.00
_cell.angle_gamma   90.00
#
_symmetry.space_group_name_H-M   'P 1'
#
loop_
_entity.id
_entity.type
_entity.pdbx_description
1 polymer ?
#
loop_
_entity_poly.entity_id
_entity_poly.type
_entity_poly.pdbx_seq_one_letter_code
_entity_poly.pdbx_strand_id
1 'polypeptide(L)'
;MSIISSNTTSTTNVTNKIIYGPPSLVIGDIAIEKKAIENDLRYLLQEFIKLKSLKFKDFVNLWEELDFTLIQFICTDKNYRNKYLMGLYEIPISYLIQFNNAYMDIGNLYILYMLYYTQPNAFPKVLIKITQYVWIKLCNINEWAKKHNLYDTMYIFYKMKYDQIFEFVAYCKGQEGLEFTKK
;
A
#
# COMPACT_ATOMS: atom_id res chain seq x y z
N MET A 1 -2.79 -30.65 47.22
CA MET A 1 -2.55 -31.64 46.15
C MET A 1 -3.65 -31.44 45.11
N SER A 2 -3.21 -31.13 43.89
CA SER A 2 -3.91 -30.68 42.67
C SER A 2 -5.43 -30.86 42.52
N ILE A 3 -6.13 -29.73 42.30
CA ILE A 3 -7.41 -29.66 41.58
C ILE A 3 -7.08 -29.51 40.08
N ILE A 4 -7.54 -30.46 39.28
CA ILE A 4 -7.49 -30.43 37.82
C ILE A 4 -8.55 -29.43 37.35
N SER A 5 -8.10 -28.29 36.81
CA SER A 5 -8.95 -27.42 35.99
C SER A 5 -8.46 -27.51 34.54
N SER A 6 -9.29 -28.15 33.71
CA SER A 6 -9.16 -28.15 32.26
C SER A 6 -9.67 -26.81 31.73
N ASN A 7 -8.76 -25.85 31.53
CA ASN A 7 -9.07 -24.64 30.79
C ASN A 7 -8.76 -24.84 29.31
N THR A 8 -9.83 -24.95 28.53
CA THR A 8 -9.89 -24.88 27.08
C THR A 8 -9.27 -23.57 26.58
N THR A 9 -8.14 -23.66 25.90
CA THR A 9 -7.57 -22.57 25.10
C THR A 9 -8.05 -22.74 23.67
N SER A 10 -9.17 -22.09 23.34
CA SER A 10 -9.62 -21.86 21.97
C SER A 10 -8.75 -20.78 21.34
N THR A 11 -7.62 -21.18 20.77
CA THR A 11 -6.83 -20.38 19.85
C THR A 11 -7.62 -20.17 18.56
N THR A 12 -8.35 -19.07 18.47
CA THR A 12 -8.96 -18.62 17.21
C THR A 12 -7.87 -18.02 16.33
N ASN A 13 -7.27 -18.88 15.49
CA ASN A 13 -6.47 -18.47 14.35
C ASN A 13 -7.37 -17.69 13.38
N VAL A 14 -7.37 -16.36 13.48
CA VAL A 14 -7.97 -15.48 12.47
C VAL A 14 -6.98 -15.42 11.30
N THR A 15 -7.11 -16.37 10.39
CA THR A 15 -6.49 -16.33 9.07
C THR A 15 -7.11 -15.18 8.27
N ASN A 16 -6.47 -14.01 8.33
CA ASN A 16 -6.74 -12.91 7.41
C ASN A 16 -6.35 -13.35 5.99
N LYS A 17 -7.31 -13.95 5.28
CA LYS A 17 -7.19 -14.33 3.88
C LYS A 17 -7.08 -13.06 3.04
N ILE A 18 -5.87 -12.74 2.59
CA ILE A 18 -5.58 -11.62 1.70
C ILE A 18 -6.30 -11.90 0.37
N ILE A 19 -7.28 -11.06 0.03
CA ILE A 19 -8.02 -11.16 -1.22
C ILE A 19 -7.19 -10.47 -2.30
N TYR A 20 -6.56 -11.26 -3.17
CA TYR A 20 -5.90 -10.74 -4.35
C TYR A 20 -6.96 -10.43 -5.42
N GLY A 21 -6.92 -9.23 -5.99
CA GLY A 21 -7.46 -8.97 -7.33
C GLY A 21 -6.86 -9.92 -8.38
N PRO A 22 -7.23 -9.81 -9.67
CA PRO A 22 -6.74 -10.72 -10.71
C PRO A 22 -5.21 -10.85 -10.69
N PRO A 23 -4.65 -12.04 -10.95
CA PRO A 23 -3.20 -12.33 -10.83
C PRO A 23 -2.33 -11.51 -11.80
N SER A 24 -2.95 -10.94 -12.83
CA SER A 24 -2.33 -10.05 -13.79
C SER A 24 -3.12 -8.76 -13.97
N LEU A 25 -2.39 -7.66 -14.18
CA LEU A 25 -2.92 -6.42 -14.69
C LEU A 25 -2.93 -6.50 -16.21
N VAL A 26 -4.12 -6.70 -16.79
CA VAL A 26 -4.31 -6.69 -18.24
C VAL A 26 -4.30 -5.24 -18.74
N ILE A 27 -3.33 -4.94 -19.61
CA ILE A 27 -3.09 -3.66 -20.27
C ILE A 27 -3.09 -3.93 -21.78
N GLY A 28 -4.23 -3.67 -22.43
CA GLY A 28 -4.40 -4.04 -23.85
C GLY A 28 -4.22 -5.54 -24.04
N ASP A 29 -3.30 -5.91 -24.93
CA ASP A 29 -2.91 -7.30 -25.23
C ASP A 29 -1.78 -7.82 -24.31
N ILE A 30 -1.27 -7.00 -23.38
CA ILE A 30 -0.18 -7.34 -22.48
C ILE A 30 -0.74 -7.64 -21.09
N ALA A 31 -0.46 -8.84 -20.58
CA ALA A 31 -0.71 -9.19 -19.19
C ALA A 31 0.57 -8.93 -18.38
N ILE A 32 0.51 -7.97 -17.46
CA ILE A 32 1.61 -7.75 -16.51
C ILE A 32 1.34 -8.57 -15.26
N GLU A 33 2.28 -9.44 -14.90
CA GLU A 33 2.15 -10.24 -13.68
C GLU A 33 2.18 -9.31 -12.46
N LYS A 34 1.09 -9.29 -11.69
CA LYS A 34 0.99 -8.46 -10.48
C LYS A 34 2.11 -8.79 -9.48
N LYS A 35 2.55 -10.06 -9.48
CA LYS A 35 3.64 -10.57 -8.66
C LYS A 35 4.99 -9.92 -8.96
N ALA A 36 5.28 -9.57 -10.21
CA ALA A 36 6.53 -8.89 -10.56
C ALA A 36 6.60 -7.50 -9.90
N ILE A 37 5.53 -6.72 -10.06
CA ILE A 37 5.37 -5.40 -9.44
C ILE A 37 5.43 -5.50 -7.91
N GLU A 38 4.78 -6.52 -7.35
CA GLU A 38 4.82 -6.78 -5.91
C GLU A 38 6.24 -7.13 -5.45
N ASN A 39 7.01 -7.89 -6.23
CA ASN A 39 8.39 -8.18 -5.92
C ASN A 39 9.25 -6.92 -5.89
N ASP A 40 9.08 -6.02 -6.84
CA ASP A 40 9.84 -4.76 -6.91
C ASP A 40 9.52 -3.86 -5.71
N LEU A 41 8.25 -3.69 -5.39
CA LEU A 41 7.82 -2.92 -4.21
C LEU A 41 8.30 -3.56 -2.89
N ARG A 42 8.22 -4.89 -2.79
CA ARG A 42 8.73 -5.61 -1.62
C ARG A 42 10.24 -5.46 -1.50
N TYR A 43 10.98 -5.52 -2.60
CA TYR A 43 12.42 -5.32 -2.61
C TYR A 43 12.78 -3.91 -2.13
N LEU A 44 12.17 -2.87 -2.70
CA LEU A 44 12.33 -1.48 -2.26
C LEU A 44 12.06 -1.33 -0.75
N LEU A 45 10.97 -1.91 -0.25
CA LEU A 45 10.61 -1.82 1.17
C LEU A 45 11.61 -2.57 2.06
N GLN A 46 12.10 -3.74 1.62
CA GLN A 46 13.11 -4.51 2.35
C GLN A 46 14.44 -3.77 2.43
N GLU A 47 14.91 -3.18 1.33
CA GLU A 47 16.13 -2.37 1.32
C GLU A 47 15.98 -1.15 2.24
N PHE A 48 14.83 -0.47 2.22
CA PHE A 48 14.58 0.65 3.12
C PHE A 48 14.65 0.23 4.61
N ILE A 49 14.07 -0.91 4.96
CA ILE A 49 14.10 -1.44 6.34
C ILE A 49 15.55 -1.78 6.76
N LYS A 50 16.36 -2.30 5.84
CA LYS A 50 17.78 -2.63 6.11
C LYS A 50 18.61 -1.39 6.43
N LEU A 51 18.27 -0.22 5.88
CA LEU A 51 18.93 1.05 6.21
C LEU A 51 18.75 1.44 7.69
N LYS A 52 17.76 0.87 8.40
CA LYS A 52 17.42 1.21 9.79
C LYS A 52 17.24 2.72 10.00
N SER A 53 16.76 3.41 8.95
CA SER A 53 16.43 4.83 8.98
C SER A 53 14.94 5.03 8.69
N LEU A 54 14.35 6.01 9.34
CA LEU A 54 12.96 6.44 9.10
C LEU A 54 12.89 7.80 8.38
N LYS A 55 14.04 8.36 8.00
CA LYS A 55 14.11 9.66 7.33
C LYS A 55 13.63 9.51 5.89
N PHE A 56 12.85 10.49 5.43
CA PHE A 56 12.36 10.46 4.06
C PHE A 56 13.49 10.64 3.05
N LYS A 57 14.52 11.42 3.37
CA LYS A 57 15.70 11.60 2.51
C LYS A 57 16.38 10.27 2.16
N ASP A 58 16.53 9.37 3.12
CA ASP A 58 17.17 8.07 2.89
C ASP A 58 16.30 7.17 2.00
N PHE A 59 14.97 7.28 2.14
CA PHE A 59 14.03 6.63 1.23
C PHE A 59 14.12 7.17 -0.20
N VAL A 60 14.23 8.50 -0.37
CA VAL A 60 14.37 9.12 -1.70
C VAL A 60 15.67 8.70 -2.37
N ASN A 61 16.80 8.69 -1.63
CA ASN A 61 18.07 8.22 -2.19
C ASN A 61 17.96 6.77 -2.69
N LEU A 62 17.31 5.89 -1.92
CA LEU A 62 17.06 4.51 -2.33
C LEU A 62 16.12 4.42 -3.54
N TRP A 63 15.07 5.24 -3.58
CA TRP A 63 14.16 5.30 -4.72
C TRP A 63 14.88 5.66 -6.02
N GLU A 64 15.82 6.62 -5.94
CA GLU A 64 16.66 7.05 -7.07
C GLU A 64 17.69 5.98 -7.42
N GLU A 65 18.37 5.38 -6.44
CA GLU A 65 19.36 4.31 -6.66
C GLU A 65 18.77 3.10 -7.39
N LEU A 66 17.49 2.77 -7.11
CA LEU A 66 16.78 1.67 -7.75
C LEU A 66 16.07 2.07 -9.06
N ASP A 67 16.24 3.30 -9.54
CA ASP A 67 15.52 3.86 -10.69
C ASP A 67 13.99 3.65 -10.60
N PHE A 68 13.45 3.69 -9.38
CA PHE A 68 12.10 3.18 -9.11
C PHE A 68 11.00 4.02 -9.77
N THR A 69 11.30 5.24 -10.20
CA THR A 69 10.41 6.08 -11.02
C THR A 69 9.96 5.36 -12.31
N LEU A 70 10.77 4.44 -12.85
CA LEU A 70 10.44 3.65 -14.05
C LEU A 70 9.18 2.79 -13.89
N ILE A 71 8.79 2.44 -12.66
CA ILE A 71 7.56 1.71 -12.38
C ILE A 71 6.32 2.42 -12.97
N GLN A 72 6.34 3.77 -13.01
CA GLN A 72 5.25 4.59 -13.54
C GLN A 72 5.09 4.51 -15.06
N PHE A 73 6.12 4.03 -15.76
CA PHE A 73 6.20 3.95 -17.23
C PHE A 73 5.95 2.54 -17.76
N ILE A 74 5.69 1.57 -16.89
CA ILE A 74 5.28 0.22 -17.28
C ILE A 74 3.97 0.24 -18.09
N CYS A 75 3.04 1.15 -17.75
CA CYS A 75 1.80 1.37 -18.49
C CYS A 75 1.78 2.76 -19.14
N THR A 76 2.11 2.82 -20.43
CA THR A 76 2.07 4.05 -21.23
C THR A 76 0.71 4.29 -21.90
N ASP A 77 -0.13 3.27 -22.00
CA ASP A 77 -1.48 3.39 -22.56
C ASP A 77 -2.42 4.14 -21.60
N LYS A 78 -2.98 5.24 -22.10
CA LYS A 78 -3.93 6.11 -21.37
C LYS A 78 -5.16 5.35 -20.86
N ASN A 79 -5.66 4.38 -21.61
CA ASN A 79 -6.90 3.66 -21.30
C ASN A 79 -6.73 2.71 -20.11
N TYR A 80 -5.53 2.15 -19.93
CA TYR A 80 -5.25 1.16 -18.89
C TYR A 80 -4.49 1.74 -17.70
N ARG A 81 -3.91 2.95 -17.84
CA ARG A 81 -3.12 3.60 -16.79
C ARG A 81 -3.85 3.72 -15.46
N ASN A 82 -5.14 4.06 -15.49
CA ASN A 82 -5.95 4.18 -14.28
C ASN A 82 -6.02 2.85 -13.51
N LYS A 83 -6.33 1.76 -14.22
CA LYS A 83 -6.40 0.40 -13.65
C LYS A 83 -5.03 -0.07 -13.16
N TYR A 84 -3.97 0.21 -13.91
CA TYR A 84 -2.59 -0.10 -13.53
C TYR A 84 -2.22 0.58 -12.20
N LEU A 85 -2.41 1.91 -12.10
CA LEU A 85 -2.08 2.67 -10.90
C LEU A 85 -2.91 2.25 -9.69
N MET A 86 -4.20 1.94 -9.87
CA MET A 86 -5.02 1.39 -8.79
C MET A 86 -4.44 0.06 -8.27
N GLY A 87 -4.08 -0.87 -9.16
CA GLY A 87 -3.44 -2.12 -8.78
C GLY A 87 -2.06 -1.94 -8.14
N LEU A 88 -1.32 -0.91 -8.55
CA LEU A 88 -0.03 -0.55 -7.97
C LEU A 88 -0.18 -0.02 -6.54
N TYR A 89 -1.18 0.81 -6.26
CA TYR A 89 -1.48 1.32 -4.91
C TYR A 89 -2.00 0.24 -3.96
N GLU A 90 -2.71 -0.78 -4.48
CA GLU A 90 -3.22 -1.89 -3.66
C GLU A 90 -2.11 -2.63 -2.90
N ILE A 91 -0.91 -2.72 -3.46
CA ILE A 91 0.21 -3.47 -2.88
C ILE A 91 0.65 -2.84 -1.54
N PRO A 92 1.11 -1.58 -1.48
CA PRO A 92 1.48 -0.96 -0.20
C PRO A 92 0.30 -0.82 0.76
N ILE A 93 -0.93 -0.63 0.24
CA ILE A 93 -2.15 -0.64 1.08
C ILE A 93 -2.35 -2.01 1.74
N SER A 94 -2.14 -3.11 1.02
CA SER A 94 -2.28 -4.45 1.58
C SER A 94 -1.25 -4.71 2.68
N TYR A 95 -0.01 -4.22 2.51
CA TYR A 95 1.02 -4.31 3.54
C TYR A 95 0.69 -3.47 4.79
N LEU A 96 0.09 -2.28 4.63
CA LEU A 96 -0.40 -1.48 5.75
C LEU A 96 -1.49 -2.19 6.57
N ILE A 97 -2.30 -3.02 5.92
CA ILE A 97 -3.38 -3.80 6.57
C ILE A 97 -2.82 -5.05 7.25
N GLN A 98 -1.89 -5.75 6.57
CA GLN A 98 -1.37 -7.03 7.02
C GLN A 98 -0.40 -6.89 8.20
N PHE A 99 0.42 -5.84 8.20
CA PHE A 99 1.50 -5.69 9.17
C PHE A 99 1.26 -4.52 10.13
N ASN A 100 1.89 -4.58 11.30
CA ASN A 100 1.83 -3.53 12.30
C ASN A 100 3.24 -3.25 12.85
N ASN A 101 4.10 -2.71 11.99
CA ASN A 101 5.49 -2.40 12.29
C ASN A 101 5.81 -0.98 11.78
N ALA A 102 6.46 -0.15 12.60
CA ALA A 102 6.70 1.25 12.28
C ALA A 102 7.52 1.47 10.99
N TYR A 103 8.53 0.64 10.74
CA TYR A 103 9.35 0.74 9.51
C TYR A 103 8.54 0.34 8.27
N MET A 104 7.76 -0.74 8.36
CA MET A 104 6.86 -1.16 7.28
C MET A 104 5.80 -0.09 7.01
N ASP A 105 5.19 0.45 8.06
CA ASP A 105 4.10 1.41 7.96
C ASP A 105 4.59 2.74 7.36
N ILE A 106 5.72 3.27 7.84
CA ILE A 106 6.33 4.50 7.31
C ILE A 106 6.84 4.29 5.89
N GLY A 107 7.48 3.15 5.61
CA GLY A 107 7.94 2.82 4.26
C GLY A 107 6.78 2.76 3.26
N ASN A 108 5.66 2.12 3.60
CA ASN A 108 4.48 2.09 2.74
C ASN A 108 3.81 3.46 2.58
N LEU A 109 3.82 4.32 3.61
CA LEU A 109 3.40 5.72 3.48
C LEU A 109 4.28 6.48 2.47
N TYR A 110 5.61 6.30 2.52
CA TYR A 110 6.54 6.92 1.59
C TYR A 110 6.39 6.39 0.17
N ILE A 111 6.16 5.08 0.00
CA ILE A 111 5.83 4.48 -1.30
C ILE A 111 4.57 5.13 -1.88
N LEU A 112 3.47 5.22 -1.11
CA LEU A 112 2.23 5.84 -1.56
C LEU A 112 2.42 7.31 -1.95
N TYR A 113 3.20 8.05 -1.15
CA TYR A 113 3.58 9.43 -1.45
C TYR A 113 4.32 9.52 -2.79
N MET A 114 5.42 8.77 -2.94
CA MET A 114 6.23 8.83 -4.15
C MET A 114 5.43 8.40 -5.38
N LEU A 115 4.71 7.29 -5.30
CA LEU A 115 3.88 6.80 -6.41
C LEU A 115 2.85 7.84 -6.87
N TYR A 116 2.26 8.63 -5.95
CA TYR A 116 1.31 9.66 -6.34
C TYR A 116 1.98 10.91 -6.95
N TYR A 117 3.05 11.41 -6.33
CA TYR A 117 3.68 12.67 -6.74
C TYR A 117 4.62 12.52 -7.94
N THR A 118 5.12 11.32 -8.24
CA THR A 118 5.95 11.05 -9.43
C THR A 118 5.13 10.60 -10.64
N GLN A 119 3.80 10.66 -10.59
CA GLN A 119 2.97 10.42 -11.77
C GLN A 119 3.35 11.42 -12.88
N PRO A 120 3.57 10.99 -14.14
CA PRO A 120 3.91 11.88 -15.22
C PRO A 120 2.78 12.88 -15.50
N ASN A 121 3.13 14.16 -15.62
CA ASN A 121 2.18 15.27 -15.85
C ASN A 121 1.42 15.15 -17.19
N ALA A 122 1.85 14.28 -18.09
CA ALA A 122 1.17 14.02 -19.37
C ALA A 122 -0.20 13.30 -19.20
N PHE A 123 -0.50 12.79 -18.00
CA PHE A 123 -1.73 12.07 -17.68
C PHE A 123 -2.45 12.70 -16.49
N PRO A 124 -3.78 12.60 -16.40
CA PRO A 124 -4.51 12.95 -15.19
C PRO A 124 -4.02 12.14 -13.99
N LYS A 125 -3.86 12.78 -12.83
CA LYS A 125 -3.46 12.08 -11.60
C LYS A 125 -4.54 11.10 -11.16
N VAL A 126 -4.13 9.88 -10.87
CA VAL A 126 -5.00 8.86 -10.27
C VAL A 126 -4.91 8.97 -8.76
N LEU A 127 -6.07 9.18 -8.12
CA LEU A 127 -6.20 9.25 -6.66
C LEU A 127 -6.01 7.88 -6.02
N ILE A 128 -5.56 7.89 -4.76
CA ILE A 128 -5.34 6.67 -3.98
C ILE A 128 -6.66 6.28 -3.33
N LYS A 129 -7.23 5.16 -3.76
CA LYS A 129 -8.46 4.61 -3.17
C LYS A 129 -8.15 3.96 -1.82
N ILE A 130 -8.77 4.47 -0.76
CA ILE A 130 -8.56 3.96 0.59
C ILE A 130 -9.89 3.69 1.30
N THR A 131 -9.88 2.69 2.17
CA THR A 131 -11.01 2.41 3.06
C THR A 131 -10.89 3.21 4.35
N GLN A 132 -11.98 3.32 5.11
CA GLN A 132 -11.95 3.94 6.44
C GLN A 132 -10.91 3.28 7.37
N TYR A 133 -10.71 1.97 7.26
CA TYR A 133 -9.71 1.26 8.06
C TYR A 133 -8.28 1.71 7.71
N VAL A 134 -7.96 1.79 6.41
CA VAL A 134 -6.65 2.27 5.94
C VAL A 134 -6.44 3.72 6.36
N TRP A 135 -7.47 4.56 6.30
CA TRP A 135 -7.40 5.94 6.79
C TRP A 135 -7.03 6.02 8.28
N ILE A 136 -7.68 5.22 9.13
CA ILE A 136 -7.34 5.15 10.57
C ILE A 136 -5.89 4.69 10.75
N LYS A 137 -5.43 3.72 9.96
CA LYS A 137 -4.04 3.26 9.97
C LYS A 137 -3.07 4.40 9.64
N LEU A 138 -3.34 5.20 8.59
CA LEU A 138 -2.52 6.37 8.25
C LEU A 138 -2.51 7.43 9.36
N CYS A 139 -3.66 7.70 10.00
CA CYS A 139 -3.72 8.58 11.15
C CYS A 139 -2.85 8.07 12.32
N ASN A 140 -2.86 6.76 12.58
CA ASN A 140 -2.03 6.16 13.63
C ASN A 140 -0.53 6.28 13.33
N ILE A 141 -0.14 6.18 12.04
CA ILE A 141 1.25 6.45 11.61
C ILE A 141 1.64 7.88 11.94
N ASN A 142 0.78 8.86 11.64
CA ASN A 142 1.05 10.26 11.95
C ASN A 142 1.17 10.51 13.46
N GLU A 143 0.29 9.92 14.28
CA GLU A 143 0.38 10.03 15.75
C GLU A 143 1.66 9.39 16.30
N TRP A 144 2.07 8.25 15.73
CA TRP A 144 3.33 7.61 16.10
C TRP A 144 4.54 8.45 15.69
N ALA A 145 4.53 9.01 14.48
CA ALA A 145 5.56 9.91 13.97
C ALA A 145 5.70 11.16 14.84
N LYS A 146 4.58 11.75 15.27
CA LYS A 146 4.54 12.89 16.19
C LYS A 146 5.21 12.56 17.53
N LYS A 147 4.93 11.39 18.11
CA LYS A 147 5.56 10.95 19.37
C LYS A 147 7.08 10.76 19.26
N HIS A 148 7.58 10.44 18.06
CA HIS A 148 9.00 10.20 17.80
C HIS A 148 9.70 11.36 17.08
N ASN A 149 9.05 12.52 16.95
CA ASN A 149 9.57 13.71 16.28
C ASN A 149 10.01 13.47 14.82
N LEU A 150 9.28 12.62 14.09
CA LEU A 150 9.54 12.35 12.67
C LEU A 150 8.80 13.37 11.80
N TYR A 151 9.34 14.58 11.73
CA TYR A 151 8.70 15.71 11.05
C TYR A 151 8.48 15.49 9.55
N ASP A 152 9.39 14.79 8.87
CA ASP A 152 9.25 14.44 7.45
C ASP A 152 7.99 13.59 7.22
N THR A 153 7.80 12.56 8.05
CA THR A 153 6.64 11.66 7.97
C THR A 153 5.33 12.42 8.24
N MET A 154 5.34 13.31 9.24
CA MET A 154 4.19 14.16 9.54
C MET A 154 3.87 15.09 8.37
N TYR A 155 4.89 15.76 7.81
CA TYR A 155 4.73 16.65 6.67
C TYR A 155 4.12 15.90 5.47
N ILE A 156 4.65 14.72 5.15
CA ILE A 156 4.13 13.87 4.06
C ILE A 156 2.66 13.54 4.28
N PHE A 157 2.28 13.08 5.48
CA PHE A 157 0.89 12.78 5.79
C PHE A 157 -0.02 14.01 5.63
N TYR A 158 0.39 15.16 6.19
CA TYR A 158 -0.40 16.40 6.09
C TYR A 158 -0.50 16.90 4.65
N LYS A 159 0.57 16.79 3.86
CA LYS A 159 0.58 17.17 2.45
C LYS A 159 -0.37 16.31 1.63
N MET A 160 -0.30 14.98 1.77
CA MET A 160 -1.23 14.05 1.10
C MET A 160 -2.70 14.35 1.46
N LYS A 161 -2.96 14.68 2.74
CA LYS A 161 -4.29 15.08 3.19
C LYS A 161 -4.74 16.42 2.60
N TYR A 162 -3.87 17.43 2.62
CA TYR A 162 -4.17 18.78 2.13
C TYR A 162 -4.43 18.79 0.63
N ASP A 163 -3.62 18.07 -0.15
CA ASP A 163 -3.76 17.92 -1.60
C ASP A 163 -4.94 17.01 -2.00
N GLN A 164 -5.72 16.51 -1.04
CA GLN A 164 -6.91 15.67 -1.23
C GLN A 164 -6.67 14.46 -2.15
N ILE A 165 -5.51 13.80 -1.98
CA ILE A 165 -5.09 12.74 -2.90
C ILE A 165 -5.82 11.40 -2.70
N PHE A 166 -6.64 11.32 -1.65
CA PHE A 166 -7.34 10.11 -1.23
C PHE A 166 -8.80 10.11 -1.68
N GLU A 167 -9.20 9.02 -2.32
CA GLU A 167 -10.59 8.73 -2.65
C GLU A 167 -11.13 7.69 -1.66
N PHE A 168 -12.12 8.06 -0.86
CA PHE A 168 -12.70 7.14 0.14
C PHE A 168 -13.65 6.16 -0.54
N VAL A 169 -13.38 4.86 -0.37
CA VAL A 169 -14.19 3.78 -0.91
C VAL A 169 -14.75 2.89 0.20
N ALA A 170 -15.95 2.36 -0.03
CA ALA A 170 -16.55 1.40 0.88
C ALA A 170 -15.74 0.09 0.87
N TYR A 171 -15.53 -0.48 2.05
CA TYR A 171 -15.01 -1.83 2.17
C TYR A 171 -16.19 -2.81 2.08
N CYS A 172 -16.39 -3.44 0.92
CA CYS A 172 -17.35 -4.53 0.78
C CYS A 172 -16.70 -5.82 1.30
N LYS A 173 -17.01 -6.19 2.54
CA LYS A 173 -16.66 -7.50 3.10
C LYS A 173 -17.46 -8.57 2.34
N GLY A 174 -16.87 -9.20 1.31
CA GLY A 174 -17.52 -10.27 0.54
C GLY A 174 -17.35 -10.27 -0.99
N GLN A 175 -16.31 -9.67 -1.58
CA GLN A 175 -15.97 -9.94 -2.98
C GLN A 175 -15.26 -11.30 -3.16
N GLU A 176 -15.77 -12.34 -2.50
CA GLU A 176 -15.58 -13.72 -2.95
C GLU A 176 -16.62 -13.95 -4.06
N GLY A 177 -16.25 -13.70 -5.32
CA GLY A 177 -17.07 -14.06 -6.48
C GLY A 177 -18.37 -13.26 -6.66
N LEU A 178 -18.27 -12.00 -7.11
CA LEU A 178 -19.39 -11.37 -7.82
C LEU A 178 -19.33 -11.82 -9.28
N GLU A 179 -19.81 -13.04 -9.55
CA GLU A 179 -20.35 -13.36 -10.86
C GLU A 179 -21.62 -12.54 -11.03
N PHE A 180 -21.58 -11.53 -11.90
CA PHE A 180 -22.79 -10.92 -12.41
C PHE A 180 -23.50 -11.95 -13.28
N THR A 181 -24.39 -12.74 -12.68
CA THR A 181 -25.40 -13.47 -13.44
C THR A 181 -26.29 -12.44 -14.12
N LYS A 182 -26.07 -12.26 -15.42
CA LYS A 182 -27.00 -11.53 -16.29
C LYS A 182 -28.38 -12.18 -16.15
N LYS A 183 -29.39 -11.36 -15.85
CA LYS A 183 -30.79 -11.70 -16.03
C LYS A 183 -31.12 -11.85 -17.50
#